data_AF-A0AAU9DSV0-F1
#
_entry.id   AF-A0AAU9DSV0-F1
#
_cell.length_a   1.000
_cell.length_b   1.000
_cell.length_c   1.000
_cell.angle_alpha   90.00
_cell.angle_beta   90.00
_cell.angle_gamma   90.00
#
_symmetry.space_group_name_H-M   'P 1'
#
loop_
_entity.id
_entity.type
_entity.pdbx_description
1 polymer ?
#
loop_
_entity_poly.entity_id
_entity_poly.type
_entity_poly.pdbx_seq_one_letter_code
_entity_poly.pdbx_strand_id
1 'polypeptide(L)'
;MAKKYRGHNGALHSYEFYQERKNDPMWHDDFIEVRRIKRRTSLVEAIVVVALVVFGVGMYGIVEKNKQTPAAPIASSSSSSAQSESSKEVQSSPEASKESSQPQKQETGDSDRLKSFLTGKSYKIVPILYDGINANQAAHTNKAPQNFVENSIKILNFVDETTVTTKSVNGGQDSKENYQVSDSTLTIGSFNVPYQMHDNDAEFKTWTSKDQDGHTVTWKMEPYHENNQQHNHHHDHD
;
A
#
# COMPACT_ATOMS: atom_id res chain seq x y z
N MET A 1 4.15 -28.30 15.63
CA MET A 1 2.73 -28.07 15.96
C MET A 1 2.07 -27.37 14.77
N ALA A 2 0.88 -27.80 14.35
CA ALA A 2 0.17 -27.16 13.24
C ALA A 2 -0.24 -25.73 13.63
N LYS A 3 0.03 -24.74 12.77
CA LYS A 3 -0.42 -23.35 12.97
C LYS A 3 -1.96 -23.34 13.00
N LYS A 4 -2.52 -22.70 14.03
CA LYS A 4 -3.96 -22.49 14.18
C LYS A 4 -4.32 -21.06 13.79
N TYR A 5 -5.52 -20.89 13.28
CA TYR A 5 -6.08 -19.62 12.84
C TYR A 5 -7.40 -19.38 13.58
N ARG A 6 -7.70 -18.11 13.83
CA ARG A 6 -8.92 -17.71 14.53
C ARG A 6 -10.06 -17.61 13.51
N GLY A 7 -11.16 -18.31 13.76
CA GLY A 7 -12.38 -18.17 12.97
C GLY A 7 -13.27 -17.02 13.44
N HIS A 8 -14.32 -16.75 12.67
CA HIS A 8 -15.33 -15.72 12.97
C HIS A 8 -16.00 -15.88 14.35
N ASN A 9 -16.11 -17.12 14.84
CA ASN A 9 -16.65 -17.44 16.17
C ASN A 9 -15.62 -17.29 17.31
N GLY A 10 -14.41 -16.82 17.01
CA GLY A 10 -13.31 -16.68 17.97
C GLY A 10 -12.57 -17.97 18.32
N ALA A 11 -13.01 -19.13 17.82
CA ALA A 11 -12.35 -20.42 18.05
C ALA A 11 -11.11 -20.58 17.16
N LEU A 12 -10.14 -21.38 17.64
CA LEU A 12 -8.89 -21.64 16.94
C LEU A 12 -8.93 -22.98 16.20
N HIS A 13 -8.87 -22.93 14.87
CA HIS A 13 -8.92 -24.09 14.00
C HIS A 13 -7.63 -24.27 13.18
N SER A 14 -7.34 -25.51 12.77
CA SER A 14 -6.20 -25.81 11.89
C SER A 14 -6.50 -25.40 10.44
N TYR A 15 -5.48 -25.31 9.58
CA TYR A 15 -5.72 -25.04 8.17
C TYR A 15 -6.56 -26.11 7.47
N GLU A 16 -6.37 -27.38 7.85
CA GLU A 16 -7.10 -28.52 7.30
C GLU A 16 -8.60 -28.40 7.56
N PHE A 17 -8.98 -27.92 8.76
CA PHE A 17 -10.37 -27.64 9.10
C PHE A 17 -11.05 -26.66 8.12
N TYR A 18 -10.34 -25.61 7.70
CA TYR A 18 -10.82 -24.64 6.71
C TYR A 18 -10.81 -25.20 5.28
N GLN A 19 -9.82 -26.04 4.93
CA GLN A 19 -9.76 -26.67 3.61
C GLN A 19 -10.94 -27.62 3.37
N GLU A 20 -11.33 -28.40 4.39
CA GLU A 20 -12.50 -29.28 4.35
C GLU A 20 -13.80 -28.49 4.14
N ARG A 21 -13.87 -27.26 4.67
CA ARG A 21 -15.06 -26.39 4.66
C ARG A 21 -15.01 -25.28 3.61
N LYS A 22 -14.14 -25.39 2.61
CA LYS A 22 -13.99 -24.37 1.56
C LYS A 22 -15.30 -24.01 0.82
N ASN A 23 -16.25 -24.94 0.77
CA ASN A 23 -17.54 -24.79 0.10
C ASN A 23 -18.71 -24.52 1.08
N ASP A 24 -18.45 -24.44 2.38
CA ASP A 24 -19.47 -24.11 3.38
C ASP A 24 -19.60 -22.58 3.43
N PRO A 25 -20.80 -22.00 3.17
CA PRO A 25 -21.00 -20.55 3.20
C PRO A 25 -20.59 -19.89 4.52
N MET A 26 -20.73 -20.60 5.65
CA MET A 26 -20.40 -20.07 6.97
C MET A 26 -18.88 -19.97 7.21
N TRP A 27 -18.09 -20.76 6.49
CA TRP A 27 -16.64 -20.85 6.67
C TRP A 27 -15.85 -20.40 5.45
N HIS A 28 -16.55 -19.99 4.39
CA HIS A 28 -15.93 -19.58 3.13
C HIS A 28 -15.00 -18.38 3.34
N ASP A 29 -15.48 -17.33 4.00
CA ASP A 29 -14.71 -16.11 4.23
C ASP A 29 -13.48 -16.37 5.10
N ASP A 30 -13.65 -17.14 6.19
CA ASP A 30 -12.54 -17.56 7.04
C ASP A 30 -11.50 -18.38 6.25
N PHE A 31 -11.94 -19.27 5.36
CA PHE A 31 -11.03 -20.04 4.50
C PHE A 31 -10.23 -19.12 3.56
N ILE A 32 -10.87 -18.12 2.94
CA ILE A 32 -10.19 -17.15 2.07
C ILE A 32 -9.16 -16.34 2.87
N GLU A 33 -9.52 -15.89 4.07
CA GLU A 33 -8.61 -15.16 4.95
C GLU A 33 -7.40 -16.00 5.34
N VAL A 34 -7.62 -17.21 5.84
CA VAL A 34 -6.54 -18.11 6.26
C VAL A 34 -5.63 -18.48 5.07
N ARG A 35 -6.22 -18.68 3.88
CA ARG A 35 -5.45 -18.91 2.65
C ARG A 35 -4.57 -17.72 2.30
N ARG A 36 -5.08 -16.50 2.44
CA ARG A 36 -4.31 -15.25 2.22
C ARG A 36 -3.16 -15.13 3.22
N ILE A 37 -3.40 -15.45 4.50
CA ILE A 37 -2.37 -15.45 5.55
C ILE A 37 -1.26 -16.44 5.19
N LYS A 38 -1.57 -17.69 4.84
CA LYS A 38 -0.55 -18.68 4.44
C LYS A 38 0.26 -18.23 3.23
N ARG A 39 -0.39 -17.66 2.21
CA ARG A 39 0.30 -17.16 1.01
C ARG A 39 1.27 -16.03 1.36
N ARG A 40 0.87 -15.07 2.20
CA ARG A 40 1.74 -13.97 2.65
C ARG A 40 2.91 -14.48 3.48
N THR A 41 2.67 -15.38 4.44
CA THR A 41 3.76 -15.95 5.25
C THR A 41 4.78 -16.70 4.38
N SER A 42 4.30 -17.50 3.42
CA SER A 42 5.19 -18.27 2.53
C SER A 42 6.00 -17.36 1.61
N LEU A 43 5.39 -16.27 1.10
CA LEU A 43 6.10 -15.27 0.29
C LEU A 43 7.16 -14.50 1.09
N VAL A 44 6.83 -14.07 2.31
CA VAL A 44 7.79 -13.37 3.18
C VAL A 44 8.97 -14.27 3.52
N GLU A 45 8.71 -15.54 3.87
CA GLU A 45 9.76 -16.51 4.16
C GLU A 45 10.67 -16.74 2.94
N ALA A 46 10.10 -16.89 1.75
CA ALA A 46 10.87 -17.01 0.51
C ALA A 46 11.73 -15.76 0.22
N ILE A 47 11.18 -14.55 0.42
CA ILE A 47 11.91 -13.29 0.23
C ILE A 47 13.07 -13.17 1.22
N VAL A 48 12.87 -13.54 2.50
CA VAL A 48 13.94 -13.53 3.51
C VAL A 48 15.07 -14.47 3.13
N VAL A 49 14.75 -15.69 2.68
CA VAL A 49 15.76 -16.66 2.23
C VAL A 49 16.55 -16.13 1.03
N VAL A 50 15.87 -15.56 0.02
CA VAL A 50 16.54 -14.96 -1.14
C VAL A 50 17.41 -13.77 -0.73
N ALA A 51 16.92 -12.91 0.16
CA ALA A 51 17.69 -11.78 0.67
C ALA A 51 18.96 -12.23 1.40
N LEU A 52 18.89 -13.27 2.23
CA LEU A 52 20.07 -13.83 2.92
C LEU A 52 21.10 -14.42 1.94
N VAL A 53 20.64 -15.09 0.88
CA VAL A 53 21.53 -15.62 -0.17
C VAL A 53 22.22 -14.48 -0.93
N VAL A 54 21.48 -13.47 -1.36
CA VAL A 54 22.04 -12.29 -2.06
C VAL A 54 23.01 -11.53 -1.16
N PHE A 55 22.67 -11.35 0.12
CA PHE A 55 23.55 -10.67 1.09
C PHE A 55 24.83 -11.48 1.36
N GLY A 56 24.72 -12.81 1.48
CA GLY A 56 25.87 -13.70 1.64
C GLY A 56 26.83 -13.67 0.45
N VAL A 57 26.30 -13.76 -0.78
CA VAL A 57 27.10 -13.68 -2.02
C VAL A 57 27.72 -12.30 -2.18
N GLY A 58 26.96 -11.23 -1.91
CA GLY A 58 27.46 -9.84 -1.97
C GLY A 58 28.60 -9.58 -0.99
N MET A 59 28.50 -10.07 0.25
CA MET A 59 29.56 -9.96 1.25
C MET A 59 30.81 -10.76 0.87
N TYR A 60 30.66 -11.95 0.28
CA TYR A 60 31.80 -12.76 -0.18
C TYR A 60 32.61 -12.03 -1.28
N GLY A 61 31.92 -11.40 -2.24
CA GLY A 61 32.56 -10.63 -3.32
C GLY A 61 33.26 -9.34 -2.86
N ILE A 62 32.82 -8.74 -1.75
CA ILE A 62 33.49 -7.56 -1.15
C ILE A 62 34.76 -7.97 -0.40
N VAL A 63 34.76 -9.13 0.27
CA VAL A 63 35.93 -9.66 0.98
C VAL A 63 37.07 -10.02 -0.01
N GLU A 64 36.75 -10.50 -1.21
CA GLU A 64 37.76 -10.77 -2.25
C GLU A 64 38.35 -9.50 -2.89
N LYS A 65 37.59 -8.40 -2.97
CA LYS A 65 38.07 -7.14 -3.58
C LYS A 65 38.97 -6.29 -2.68
N ASN A 66 39.12 -6.63 -1.40
CA ASN A 66 39.98 -5.89 -0.45
C ASN A 66 41.44 -6.38 -0.39
N LYS A 67 41.91 -7.20 -1.34
CA LYS A 67 43.30 -7.70 -1.40
C LYS A 67 44.20 -7.02 -2.44
N GLN A 68 43.89 -5.82 -2.95
CA GLN A 68 44.82 -5.09 -3.84
C GLN A 68 45.00 -3.60 -3.47
N THR A 69 46.26 -3.28 -3.23
CA THR A 69 46.93 -2.02 -2.82
C THR A 69 46.85 -0.90 -3.88
N PRO A 70 46.98 0.39 -3.52
CA PRO A 70 46.84 1.53 -4.45
C PRO A 70 48.16 1.96 -5.12
N ALA A 71 48.07 2.54 -6.34
CA ALA A 71 48.97 3.57 -6.87
C ALA A 71 48.37 4.23 -8.13
N ALA A 72 48.41 5.56 -8.19
CA ALA A 72 48.06 6.44 -9.32
C ALA A 72 49.33 6.83 -10.12
N PRO A 73 49.31 7.77 -11.09
CA PRO A 73 48.52 7.92 -12.33
C PRO A 73 49.43 8.15 -13.58
N ILE A 74 48.84 8.66 -14.68
CA ILE A 74 49.42 9.39 -15.85
C ILE A 74 49.49 8.57 -17.16
N ALA A 75 48.68 8.94 -18.15
CA ALA A 75 49.16 9.60 -19.39
C ALA A 75 48.01 9.80 -20.39
N SER A 76 48.02 11.01 -20.94
CA SER A 76 47.10 11.65 -21.87
C SER A 76 47.13 11.04 -23.27
N SER A 77 45.99 11.06 -23.97
CA SER A 77 45.97 11.43 -25.39
C SER A 77 44.62 12.02 -25.76
N SER A 78 44.70 12.96 -26.68
CA SER A 78 43.82 14.09 -26.93
C SER A 78 42.95 13.92 -28.18
N SER A 79 42.11 14.93 -28.40
CA SER A 79 41.40 15.34 -29.64
C SER A 79 40.02 14.74 -29.85
N SER A 80 39.00 15.44 -30.36
CA SER A 80 38.56 16.85 -30.31
C SER A 80 37.30 16.90 -31.18
N SER A 81 36.50 17.96 -31.00
CA SER A 81 35.41 18.45 -31.88
C SER A 81 34.02 17.80 -31.68
N ALA A 82 32.89 18.51 -31.79
CA ALA A 82 32.50 19.92 -31.66
C ALA A 82 30.95 19.96 -31.77
N GLN A 83 30.31 20.94 -31.11
CA GLN A 83 29.03 21.64 -31.42
C GLN A 83 27.76 20.83 -31.73
N SER A 84 26.65 20.96 -30.99
CA SER A 84 25.71 22.11 -30.79
C SER A 84 24.63 22.25 -31.86
N GLU A 85 23.47 22.74 -31.38
CA GLU A 85 22.24 23.23 -32.08
C GLU A 85 21.12 22.19 -32.25
N SER A 86 19.99 22.29 -31.51
CA SER A 86 18.89 23.27 -31.57
C SER A 86 17.98 23.07 -32.79
N SER A 87 16.67 22.82 -32.54
CA SER A 87 15.55 23.53 -33.21
C SER A 87 14.16 22.98 -32.84
N LYS A 88 13.32 23.91 -32.39
CA LYS A 88 11.92 24.24 -32.79
C LYS A 88 10.71 23.33 -32.49
N GLU A 89 9.76 23.99 -31.83
CA GLU A 89 8.29 23.85 -31.86
C GLU A 89 7.71 23.46 -33.23
N VAL A 90 6.53 22.80 -33.25
CA VAL A 90 5.28 23.35 -33.84
C VAL A 90 4.04 22.61 -33.28
N GLN A 91 3.08 23.43 -32.89
CA GLN A 91 1.68 23.21 -32.51
C GLN A 91 0.80 22.72 -33.68
N SER A 92 -0.14 21.80 -33.44
CA SER A 92 -1.36 21.61 -34.26
C SER A 92 -2.42 20.79 -33.53
N SER A 93 -3.56 21.42 -33.22
CA SER A 93 -4.89 20.80 -33.17
C SER A 93 -5.57 21.18 -34.49
N PRO A 94 -6.46 20.37 -35.09
CA PRO A 94 -7.87 20.52 -34.73
C PRO A 94 -8.76 19.26 -34.88
N GLU A 95 -9.95 19.43 -34.30
CA GLU A 95 -11.26 19.07 -34.84
C GLU A 95 -11.95 17.75 -34.48
N ALA A 96 -13.20 17.96 -34.12
CA ALA A 96 -14.21 17.00 -33.72
C ALA A 96 -14.76 16.24 -34.92
N SER A 97 -15.20 15.02 -34.67
CA SER A 97 -16.29 14.40 -35.42
C SER A 97 -17.13 13.57 -34.46
N LYS A 98 -18.37 14.01 -34.28
CA LYS A 98 -19.48 13.20 -33.78
C LYS A 98 -19.83 12.19 -34.87
N GLU A 99 -20.16 10.95 -34.50
CA GLU A 99 -21.44 10.29 -34.84
C GLU A 99 -21.42 8.77 -34.57
N SER A 100 -22.51 8.35 -33.93
CA SER A 100 -23.20 7.05 -34.00
C SER A 100 -22.77 5.88 -33.12
N SER A 101 -23.53 5.81 -32.03
CA SER A 101 -24.04 4.67 -31.26
C SER A 101 -24.10 3.29 -31.94
N GLN A 102 -23.54 2.30 -31.24
CA GLN A 102 -24.05 0.94 -31.20
C GLN A 102 -24.01 0.46 -29.74
N PRO A 103 -25.03 -0.23 -29.21
CA PRO A 103 -25.08 -0.59 -27.79
C PRO A 103 -24.10 -1.73 -27.51
N GLN A 104 -22.86 -1.38 -27.21
CA GLN A 104 -21.91 -2.29 -26.60
C GLN A 104 -22.35 -2.53 -25.16
N LYS A 105 -22.50 -3.81 -24.80
CA LYS A 105 -22.63 -4.30 -23.45
C LYS A 105 -21.60 -3.56 -22.57
N GLN A 106 -22.06 -2.65 -21.71
CA GLN A 106 -21.20 -1.83 -20.86
C GLN A 106 -20.31 -2.76 -20.03
N GLU A 107 -19.04 -2.88 -20.42
CA GLU A 107 -18.01 -3.26 -19.46
C GLU A 107 -17.96 -2.10 -18.46
N THR A 108 -18.44 -2.36 -17.25
CA THR A 108 -18.36 -1.39 -16.16
C THR A 108 -16.87 -1.07 -15.97
N GLY A 109 -16.49 0.20 -16.14
CA GLY A 109 -15.09 0.61 -16.06
C GLY A 109 -14.49 0.33 -14.68
N ASP A 110 -13.16 0.23 -14.61
CA ASP A 110 -12.45 -0.04 -13.35
C ASP A 110 -12.80 0.96 -12.24
N SER A 111 -13.17 2.18 -12.62
CA SER A 111 -13.65 3.20 -11.68
C SER A 111 -14.94 2.78 -10.96
N ASP A 112 -15.94 2.25 -11.68
CA ASP A 112 -17.21 1.81 -11.11
C ASP A 112 -17.06 0.50 -10.33
N ARG A 113 -16.18 -0.39 -10.81
CA ARG A 113 -15.81 -1.63 -10.11
C ARG A 113 -15.14 -1.32 -8.77
N LEU A 114 -14.24 -0.35 -8.72
CA LEU A 114 -13.60 0.05 -7.47
C LEU A 114 -14.60 0.65 -6.48
N LYS A 115 -15.49 1.55 -6.92
CA LYS A 115 -16.54 2.12 -6.06
C LYS A 115 -17.42 1.03 -5.44
N SER A 116 -17.85 0.07 -6.26
CA SER A 116 -18.60 -1.10 -5.80
C SER A 116 -17.80 -1.95 -4.82
N PHE A 117 -16.51 -2.16 -5.08
CA PHE A 117 -15.62 -2.91 -4.20
C PHE A 117 -15.40 -2.24 -2.84
N LEU A 118 -15.33 -0.90 -2.81
CA LEU A 118 -15.07 -0.10 -1.61
C LEU A 118 -16.32 0.06 -0.73
N THR A 119 -17.50 0.15 -1.33
CA THR A 119 -18.75 0.44 -0.62
C THR A 119 -18.98 -0.52 0.56
N GLY A 120 -19.23 0.05 1.75
CA GLY A 120 -19.43 -0.70 3.00
C GLY A 120 -18.15 -1.23 3.63
N LYS A 121 -16.96 -0.96 3.07
CA LYS A 121 -15.67 -1.41 3.63
C LYS A 121 -14.94 -0.30 4.37
N SER A 122 -14.11 -0.74 5.30
CA SER A 122 -13.26 0.12 6.11
C SER A 122 -11.79 -0.14 5.82
N TYR A 123 -11.03 0.96 5.76
CA TYR A 123 -9.60 0.96 5.51
C TYR A 123 -8.91 1.93 6.46
N LYS A 124 -7.58 1.81 6.55
CA LYS A 124 -6.75 2.85 7.15
C LYS A 124 -5.59 3.19 6.22
N ILE A 125 -5.27 4.48 6.17
CA ILE A 125 -4.06 5.01 5.57
C ILE A 125 -3.03 5.19 6.69
N VAL A 126 -1.85 4.61 6.51
CA VAL A 126 -0.75 4.65 7.49
C VAL A 126 0.56 5.05 6.82
N PRO A 127 1.43 5.83 7.48
CA PRO A 127 2.79 5.99 7.03
C PRO A 127 3.60 4.73 7.36
N ILE A 128 4.38 4.25 6.40
CA ILE A 128 5.28 3.10 6.57
C ILE A 128 6.75 3.51 6.58
N LEU A 129 7.13 4.55 5.83
CA LEU A 129 8.48 5.10 5.81
C LEU A 129 8.46 6.63 5.91
N TYR A 130 9.50 7.19 6.54
CA TYR A 130 9.85 8.61 6.59
C TYR A 130 11.30 8.76 6.12
N ASP A 131 11.52 9.47 5.01
CA ASP A 131 12.81 9.55 4.31
C ASP A 131 13.49 8.19 4.08
N GLY A 132 12.69 7.18 3.75
CA GLY A 132 13.16 5.82 3.48
C GLY A 132 13.45 4.98 4.74
N ILE A 133 13.29 5.55 5.95
CA ILE A 133 13.46 4.85 7.23
C ILE A 133 12.07 4.45 7.74
N ASN A 134 11.95 3.33 8.47
CA ASN A 134 10.69 2.94 9.10
C ASN A 134 10.08 4.10 9.91
N ALA A 135 8.80 4.41 9.70
CA ALA A 135 8.18 5.60 10.28
C ALA A 135 8.21 5.63 11.82
N ASN A 136 8.00 4.48 12.49
CA ASN A 136 8.10 4.40 13.96
C ASN A 136 9.54 4.61 14.43
N GLN A 137 10.52 4.04 13.71
CA GLN A 137 11.92 4.24 14.01
C GLN A 137 12.33 5.70 13.81
N ALA A 138 11.85 6.35 12.75
CA ALA A 138 12.12 7.77 12.49
C ALA A 138 11.58 8.65 13.61
N ALA A 139 10.36 8.38 14.10
CA ALA A 139 9.79 9.07 15.25
C ALA A 139 10.60 8.84 16.54
N HIS A 140 11.01 7.59 16.81
CA HIS A 140 11.79 7.25 18.01
C HIS A 140 13.22 7.82 17.99
N THR A 141 13.78 8.06 16.80
CA THR A 141 15.13 8.61 16.62
C THR A 141 15.16 10.11 16.32
N ASN A 142 14.03 10.82 16.54
CA ASN A 142 13.87 12.25 16.28
C ASN A 142 14.16 12.68 14.83
N LYS A 143 14.01 11.75 13.88
CA LYS A 143 14.07 12.06 12.43
C LYS A 143 12.71 12.46 11.88
N ALA A 144 11.64 12.00 12.51
CA ALA A 144 10.27 12.47 12.30
C ALA A 144 9.72 13.00 13.64
N PRO A 145 8.64 13.80 13.64
CA PRO A 145 7.96 14.19 14.86
C PRO A 145 7.60 12.98 15.75
N GLN A 146 7.66 13.13 17.07
CA GLN A 146 7.54 12.01 18.00
C GLN A 146 6.22 11.21 17.86
N ASN A 147 5.11 11.87 17.56
CA ASN A 147 3.80 11.24 17.35
C ASN A 147 3.43 11.17 15.86
N PHE A 148 4.43 11.17 14.97
CA PHE A 148 4.22 11.24 13.53
C PHE A 148 3.32 10.12 13.02
N VAL A 149 3.54 8.88 13.47
CA VAL A 149 2.78 7.73 13.02
C VAL A 149 1.33 7.86 13.45
N GLU A 150 1.09 8.02 14.76
CA GLU A 150 -0.23 8.08 15.37
C GLU A 150 -1.06 9.25 14.81
N ASN A 151 -0.44 10.42 14.64
CA ASN A 151 -1.10 11.61 14.10
C ASN A 151 -1.42 11.49 12.60
N SER A 152 -0.72 10.60 11.88
CA SER A 152 -0.88 10.43 10.44
C SER A 152 -1.86 9.34 10.06
N ILE A 153 -2.32 8.50 11.00
CA ILE A 153 -3.28 7.44 10.68
C ILE A 153 -4.67 8.05 10.43
N LYS A 154 -5.22 7.76 9.25
CA LYS A 154 -6.62 8.02 8.92
C LYS A 154 -7.38 6.73 8.72
N ILE A 155 -8.50 6.59 9.43
CA ILE A 155 -9.50 5.54 9.19
C ILE A 155 -10.49 6.07 8.15
N LEU A 156 -10.86 5.22 7.21
CA LEU A 156 -11.77 5.48 6.10
C LEU A 156 -12.91 4.47 6.17
N ASN A 157 -14.15 4.95 6.13
CA ASN A 157 -15.36 4.13 6.04
C ASN A 157 -16.13 4.55 4.79
N PHE A 158 -16.11 3.73 3.74
CA PHE A 158 -16.78 4.03 2.48
C PHE A 158 -18.28 3.76 2.62
N VAL A 159 -19.08 4.82 2.60
CA VAL A 159 -20.52 4.75 2.86
C VAL A 159 -21.27 4.37 1.59
N ASP A 160 -20.90 4.98 0.47
CA ASP A 160 -21.49 4.76 -0.85
C ASP A 160 -20.44 5.01 -1.96
N GLU A 161 -20.88 5.08 -3.21
CA GLU A 161 -20.05 5.25 -4.40
C GLU A 161 -19.31 6.60 -4.51
N THR A 162 -19.62 7.55 -3.62
CA THR A 162 -19.05 8.90 -3.62
C THR A 162 -18.64 9.40 -2.24
N THR A 163 -19.21 8.83 -1.17
CA THR A 163 -19.04 9.32 0.19
C THR A 163 -18.12 8.41 1.00
N VAL A 164 -17.15 9.01 1.66
CA VAL A 164 -16.32 8.36 2.68
C VAL A 164 -16.41 9.14 3.98
N THR A 165 -16.51 8.42 5.10
CA THR A 165 -16.35 9.00 6.43
C THR A 165 -14.92 8.79 6.89
N THR A 166 -14.26 9.83 7.36
CA THR A 166 -12.89 9.76 7.86
C THR A 166 -12.77 10.12 9.32
N LYS A 167 -11.81 9.47 9.98
CA LYS A 167 -11.51 9.65 11.40
C LYS A 167 -10.01 9.54 11.64
N SER A 168 -9.45 10.46 12.42
CA SER A 168 -8.09 10.33 12.94
C SER A 168 -8.05 9.42 14.15
N VAL A 169 -7.00 8.61 14.31
CA VAL A 169 -6.90 7.65 15.43
C VAL A 169 -6.77 8.35 16.79
N ASN A 170 -6.16 9.54 16.85
CA ASN A 170 -5.89 10.27 18.09
C ASN A 170 -7.07 11.12 18.62
N GLY A 171 -8.30 10.77 18.26
CA GLY A 171 -9.48 11.55 18.62
C GLY A 171 -9.71 12.66 17.60
N GLY A 172 -10.85 12.54 16.94
CA GLY A 172 -11.36 13.48 15.96
C GLY A 172 -12.81 13.13 15.71
N GLN A 173 -13.62 14.13 15.42
CA GLN A 173 -15.00 13.90 15.03
C GLN A 173 -14.99 13.31 13.61
N ASP A 174 -15.87 12.35 13.36
CA ASP A 174 -16.05 11.79 12.03
C ASP A 174 -16.40 12.90 11.05
N SER A 175 -15.66 13.00 9.95
CA SER A 175 -15.95 13.92 8.86
C SER A 175 -16.41 13.14 7.64
N LYS A 176 -17.47 13.61 6.97
CA LYS A 176 -17.87 13.10 5.67
C LYS A 176 -17.20 13.92 4.59
N GLU A 177 -16.59 13.25 3.63
CA GLU A 177 -16.02 13.87 2.44
C GLU A 177 -16.34 13.03 1.20
N ASN A 178 -16.26 13.68 0.04
CA ASN A 178 -16.40 12.99 -1.23
C ASN A 178 -15.05 12.43 -1.64
N TYR A 179 -15.05 11.20 -2.17
CA TYR A 179 -13.89 10.63 -2.84
C TYR A 179 -14.13 10.59 -4.35
N GLN A 180 -13.04 10.55 -5.11
CA GLN A 180 -13.06 10.44 -6.56
C GLN A 180 -12.28 9.22 -6.99
N VAL A 181 -12.74 8.57 -8.05
CA VAL A 181 -12.06 7.44 -8.66
C VAL A 181 -11.83 7.75 -10.13
N SER A 182 -10.58 7.63 -10.55
CA SER A 182 -10.14 7.56 -11.94
C SER A 182 -9.54 6.18 -12.19
N ASP A 183 -9.27 5.82 -13.45
CA ASP A 183 -8.85 4.46 -13.85
C ASP A 183 -7.70 3.82 -13.05
N SER A 184 -6.86 4.62 -12.39
CA SER A 184 -5.72 4.11 -11.60
C SER A 184 -5.52 4.78 -10.24
N THR A 185 -6.36 5.77 -9.89
CA THR A 185 -6.17 6.55 -8.66
C THR A 185 -7.49 6.79 -7.94
N LEU A 186 -7.49 6.48 -6.65
CA LEU A 186 -8.52 6.84 -5.67
C LEU A 186 -8.06 8.11 -4.93
N THR A 187 -8.83 9.18 -5.04
CA THR A 187 -8.53 10.47 -4.39
C THR A 187 -9.46 10.70 -3.21
N ILE A 188 -8.88 10.91 -2.03
CA ILE A 188 -9.59 11.14 -0.75
C ILE A 188 -8.89 12.30 -0.03
N GLY A 189 -9.56 13.46 0.04
CA GLY A 189 -8.92 14.68 0.54
C GLY A 189 -7.62 14.97 -0.22
N SER A 190 -6.49 14.97 0.51
CA SER A 190 -5.15 15.17 -0.07
C SER A 190 -4.44 13.88 -0.49
N PHE A 191 -5.03 12.71 -0.25
CA PHE A 191 -4.42 11.43 -0.62
C PHE A 191 -4.78 11.04 -2.05
N ASN A 192 -3.77 10.62 -2.80
CA ASN A 192 -3.91 10.00 -4.11
C ASN A 192 -3.39 8.58 -4.01
N VAL A 193 -4.32 7.63 -3.86
CA VAL A 193 -4.04 6.22 -3.62
C VAL A 193 -4.02 5.48 -4.96
N PRO A 194 -2.84 5.05 -5.45
CA PRO A 194 -2.75 4.25 -6.66
C PRO A 194 -3.34 2.86 -6.41
N TYR A 195 -4.13 2.37 -7.37
CA TYR A 195 -4.74 1.05 -7.30
C TYR A 195 -4.65 0.30 -8.63
N GLN A 196 -4.87 -1.01 -8.57
CA GLN A 196 -5.11 -1.86 -9.73
C GLN A 196 -6.27 -2.80 -9.43
N MET A 197 -7.17 -2.96 -10.40
CA MET A 197 -8.21 -3.99 -10.33
C MET A 197 -7.67 -5.30 -10.90
N HIS A 198 -7.87 -6.39 -10.16
CA HIS A 198 -7.66 -7.75 -10.63
C HIS A 198 -8.99 -8.48 -10.45
N ASP A 199 -9.73 -8.69 -11.54
CA ASP A 199 -11.12 -9.15 -11.47
C ASP A 199 -11.95 -8.29 -10.50
N ASN A 200 -12.55 -8.87 -9.45
CA ASN A 200 -13.36 -8.11 -8.49
C ASN A 200 -12.58 -7.68 -7.24
N ASP A 201 -11.25 -7.81 -7.24
CA ASP A 201 -10.39 -7.38 -6.12
C ASP A 201 -9.59 -6.14 -6.49
N ALA A 202 -9.45 -5.22 -5.53
CA ALA A 202 -8.57 -4.07 -5.66
C ALA A 202 -7.26 -4.28 -4.90
N GLU A 203 -6.15 -4.05 -5.58
CA GLU A 203 -4.82 -3.94 -4.99
C GLU A 203 -4.43 -2.47 -4.85
N PHE A 204 -4.27 -1.99 -3.60
CA PHE A 204 -3.74 -0.65 -3.33
C PHE A 204 -2.22 -0.69 -3.23
N LYS A 205 -1.55 0.12 -4.05
CA LYS A 205 -0.10 0.25 -4.05
C LYS A 205 0.34 1.24 -2.99
N THR A 206 1.61 1.15 -2.58
CA THR A 206 2.24 2.20 -1.77
C THR A 206 2.48 3.44 -2.63
N TRP A 207 2.43 4.62 -2.02
CA TRP A 207 2.73 5.88 -2.69
C TRP A 207 3.54 6.80 -1.78
N THR A 208 4.10 7.85 -2.35
CA THR A 208 4.87 8.85 -1.61
C THR A 208 4.23 10.23 -1.69
N SER A 209 4.34 11.01 -0.63
CA SER A 209 4.05 12.45 -0.63
C SER A 209 5.18 13.23 0.03
N LYS A 210 5.12 14.56 -0.09
CA LYS A 210 5.93 15.47 0.71
C LYS A 210 5.13 15.99 1.89
N ASP A 211 5.74 16.07 3.06
CA ASP A 211 5.18 16.82 4.19
C ASP A 211 5.48 18.33 4.04
N GLN A 212 5.07 19.13 5.04
CA GLN A 212 5.23 20.58 5.02
C GLN A 212 6.69 21.03 5.03
N ASP A 213 7.59 20.19 5.56
CA ASP A 213 9.01 20.46 5.69
C ASP A 213 9.83 19.86 4.52
N GLY A 214 9.15 19.20 3.57
CA GLY A 214 9.76 18.63 2.37
C GLY A 214 10.29 17.20 2.53
N HIS A 215 10.03 16.56 3.68
CA HIS A 215 10.39 15.17 3.90
C HIS A 215 9.48 14.23 3.12
N THR A 216 10.01 13.08 2.75
CA THR A 216 9.30 12.08 1.95
C THR A 216 8.60 11.10 2.87
N VAL A 217 7.28 11.02 2.76
CA VAL A 217 6.49 10.02 3.49
C VAL A 217 6.03 8.95 2.50
N THR A 218 6.30 7.68 2.81
CA THR A 218 5.72 6.54 2.08
C THR A 218 4.52 6.03 2.83
N TRP A 219 3.40 5.88 2.12
CA TRP A 219 2.10 5.52 2.65
C TRP A 219 1.64 4.16 2.16
N LYS A 220 0.69 3.60 2.89
CA LYS A 220 -0.05 2.41 2.51
C LYS A 220 -1.51 2.54 2.95
N MET A 221 -2.42 2.03 2.12
CA MET A 221 -3.81 1.78 2.49
C MET A 221 -4.01 0.30 2.74
N GLU A 222 -4.61 -0.06 3.87
CA GLU A 222 -4.88 -1.46 4.23
C GLU A 222 -6.25 -1.63 4.88
N PRO A 223 -6.88 -2.82 4.76
CA PRO A 223 -8.16 -3.09 5.40
C PRO A 223 -8.12 -2.78 6.90
N TYR A 224 -9.20 -2.18 7.39
CA TYR A 224 -9.38 -1.87 8.81
C TYR A 224 -10.59 -2.61 9.34
N HIS A 225 -10.39 -3.31 10.45
CA HIS A 225 -11.45 -3.95 11.21
C HIS A 225 -11.43 -3.31 12.59
N GLU A 226 -12.51 -2.62 12.95
CA GLU A 226 -12.64 -2.05 14.28
C GLU A 226 -12.78 -3.21 15.27
N ASN A 227 -11.73 -3.43 16.06
CA ASN A 227 -11.80 -4.40 17.15
C ASN A 227 -12.71 -3.80 18.21
N ASN A 228 -13.97 -4.22 18.26
CA ASN A 228 -14.90 -3.95 19.36
C ASN A 228 -14.40 -4.61 20.65
N GLN A 229 -13.33 -4.09 21.24
CA GLN A 229 -12.98 -4.30 22.63
C GLN A 229 -13.65 -3.17 23.42
N GLN A 230 -14.94 -3.34 23.71
CA GLN A 230 -15.58 -2.55 24.75
C GLN A 230 -14.82 -2.84 26.05
N HIS A 231 -14.05 -1.86 26.53
CA HIS A 231 -13.53 -1.83 27.89
C HIS A 231 -14.73 -1.82 28.84
N ASN A 232 -15.13 -3.00 29.29
CA ASN A 232 -16.04 -3.16 30.40
C ASN A 232 -15.25 -2.85 31.69
N HIS A 233 -15.07 -1.55 31.98
CA HIS A 233 -14.66 -1.13 33.32
C HIS A 233 -15.86 -1.36 34.25
N HIS A 234 -15.90 -2.53 34.88
CA HIS A 234 -16.68 -2.72 36.09
C HIS A 234 -16.06 -1.82 37.16
N HIS A 235 -16.84 -0.84 37.59
CA HIS A 235 -16.57 0.00 38.74
C HIS A 235 -17.05 -0.79 39.96
N ASP A 236 -16.15 -1.55 40.58
CA ASP A 236 -16.42 -2.08 41.92
C ASP A 236 -16.21 -0.93 42.91
N HIS A 237 -17.34 -0.45 43.44
CA HIS A 237 -17.39 0.34 44.65
C HIS A 237 -17.12 -0.57 45.85
N ASP A 238 -16.11 -0.22 46.64
CA ASP A 238 -16.05 -0.50 48.08
C ASP A 238 -16.11 0.83 48.84
#